data_AF-A0A940V1L6-F1
#
_entry.id   AF-A0A940V1L6-F1
#
_cell.length_a   1.000
_cell.length_b   1.000
_cell.length_c   1.000
_cell.angle_alpha   90.00
_cell.angle_beta   90.00
_cell.angle_gamma   90.00
#
_symmetry.space_group_name_H-M   'P 1'
#
loop_
_entity.id
_entity.type
_entity.pdbx_description
1 polymer ?
#
loop_
_entity_poly.entity_id
_entity_poly.type
_entity_poly.pdbx_seq_one_letter_code
_entity_poly.pdbx_strand_id
1 'polypeptide(L)'
;MSSINKIQPASDKLSSLLEDDFVGEWNRTNTYMAYTGIITIKNLTDKSFDFSFNGFYGANSGTIDGTAVMTDKNKAEFKYVPEYDETVFAKVEFVFEKDSLLINLIEGDESALGFGHNVFIEGEYTKSEPIYLDANIINEILPTDEIKEKIRTLLGDDVYEQMVFVIEYGIRYKVDGLTYSGFISGAGEGVDLLINDNNIYCLGYGLDADGFVYKLYTNDQDYKDKLPPFMKIERPDYKLQFVYKP
;
A
#
# COMPACT_ATOMS: atom_id res chain seq x y z
N MET A 1 -26.81 -60.19 -18.92
CA MET A 1 -26.80 -59.35 -17.70
C MET A 1 -25.95 -58.14 -18.02
N SER A 2 -26.59 -56.98 -18.24
CA SER A 2 -25.94 -55.72 -18.60
C SER A 2 -25.69 -54.93 -17.32
N SER A 3 -24.43 -54.77 -16.93
CA SER A 3 -24.00 -53.93 -15.81
C SER A 3 -24.10 -52.45 -16.21
N ILE A 4 -25.09 -51.77 -15.64
CA ILE A 4 -25.22 -50.31 -15.73
C ILE A 4 -24.14 -49.71 -14.83
N ASN A 5 -23.12 -49.12 -15.44
CA ASN A 5 -22.20 -48.23 -14.73
C ASN A 5 -23.01 -47.00 -14.27
N LYS A 6 -23.27 -46.93 -12.97
CA LYS A 6 -23.77 -45.70 -12.35
C LYS A 6 -22.68 -44.65 -12.48
N ILE A 7 -22.94 -43.65 -13.33
CA ILE A 7 -22.18 -42.40 -13.31
C ILE A 7 -22.42 -41.80 -11.94
N GLN A 8 -21.37 -41.81 -11.12
CA GLN A 8 -21.33 -41.13 -9.83
C GLN A 8 -21.54 -39.63 -10.11
N PRO A 9 -22.50 -38.96 -9.45
CA PRO A 9 -22.78 -37.56 -9.75
C PRO A 9 -21.52 -36.72 -9.45
N ALA A 10 -21.22 -35.78 -10.35
CA ALA A 10 -20.10 -34.86 -10.25
C ALA A 10 -20.17 -33.92 -9.02
N SER A 11 -21.24 -33.99 -8.21
CA SER A 11 -21.44 -33.20 -6.99
C SER A 11 -20.46 -33.55 -5.89
N ASP A 12 -20.15 -34.84 -5.70
CA ASP A 12 -19.41 -35.30 -4.51
C ASP A 12 -17.90 -35.10 -4.65
N LYS A 13 -17.41 -34.81 -5.86
CA LYS A 13 -16.03 -34.37 -6.13
C LYS A 13 -15.88 -32.85 -6.17
N LEU A 14 -16.98 -32.10 -6.13
CA LEU A 14 -16.96 -30.64 -6.18
C LEU A 14 -16.77 -30.04 -4.79
N SER A 15 -17.30 -30.71 -3.75
CA SER A 15 -17.15 -30.31 -2.35
C SER A 15 -15.73 -30.43 -1.82
N SER A 16 -14.85 -31.18 -2.48
CA SER A 16 -13.45 -31.38 -2.05
C SER A 16 -12.46 -30.35 -2.63
N LEU A 17 -12.94 -29.32 -3.34
CA LEU A 17 -12.12 -28.22 -3.88
C LEU A 17 -12.36 -26.88 -3.16
N LEU A 18 -13.41 -26.82 -2.34
CA LEU A 18 -13.72 -25.73 -1.42
C LEU A 18 -13.61 -26.25 0.04
N GLU A 19 -12.68 -27.19 0.30
CA GLU A 19 -12.27 -27.44 1.69
C GLU A 19 -11.78 -26.11 2.32
N ASP A 20 -11.69 -26.03 3.65
CA ASP A 20 -11.37 -24.84 4.47
C ASP A 20 -10.13 -24.00 4.04
N ASP A 21 -9.43 -24.39 2.97
CA ASP A 21 -8.30 -23.72 2.32
C ASP A 21 -8.53 -22.25 1.98
N PHE A 22 -9.77 -21.77 1.85
CA PHE A 22 -10.03 -20.33 1.63
C PHE A 22 -10.42 -19.55 2.89
N VAL A 23 -10.76 -20.22 3.98
CA VAL A 23 -11.03 -19.58 5.27
C VAL A 23 -9.73 -19.08 5.89
N GLY A 24 -9.75 -17.88 6.48
CA GLY A 24 -8.61 -17.27 7.14
C GLY A 24 -8.18 -15.97 6.51
N GLU A 25 -6.97 -15.55 6.86
CA GLU A 25 -6.38 -14.27 6.47
C GLU A 25 -5.64 -14.36 5.15
N TRP A 26 -5.82 -13.35 4.31
CA TRP A 26 -5.24 -13.20 2.98
C TRP A 26 -4.62 -11.80 2.87
N ASN A 27 -3.34 -11.73 2.52
CA ASN A 27 -2.58 -10.49 2.40
C ASN A 27 -2.44 -10.10 0.94
N ARG A 28 -2.65 -8.81 0.63
CA ARG A 28 -2.43 -8.28 -0.72
C ARG A 28 -0.97 -8.48 -1.11
N THR A 29 -0.75 -9.00 -2.31
CA THR A 29 0.57 -9.30 -2.87
C THR A 29 0.73 -8.63 -4.23
N ASN A 30 1.95 -8.67 -4.78
CA ASN A 30 2.30 -8.04 -6.06
C ASN A 30 1.95 -6.55 -6.08
N THR A 31 2.19 -5.88 -4.96
CA THR A 31 1.84 -4.48 -4.68
C THR A 31 3.05 -3.72 -4.11
N TYR A 32 2.94 -2.41 -3.95
CA TYR A 32 3.93 -1.61 -3.21
C TYR A 32 3.64 -1.64 -1.70
N MET A 33 4.66 -1.49 -0.85
CA MET A 33 4.48 -1.47 0.62
C MET A 33 3.54 -0.36 1.10
N ALA A 34 3.46 0.76 0.37
CA ALA A 34 2.50 1.82 0.67
C ALA A 34 1.03 1.41 0.44
N TYR A 35 0.77 0.26 -0.19
CA TYR A 35 -0.53 -0.18 -0.71
C TYR A 35 -0.85 -1.60 -0.21
N THR A 36 -1.10 -1.73 1.08
CA THR A 36 -1.38 -3.03 1.72
C THR A 36 -2.88 -3.25 1.91
N GLY A 37 -3.25 -4.51 2.06
CA GLY A 37 -4.63 -4.90 2.32
C GLY A 37 -4.70 -6.30 2.90
N ILE A 38 -5.62 -6.49 3.83
CA ILE A 38 -5.86 -7.77 4.48
C ILE A 38 -7.35 -8.10 4.33
N ILE A 39 -7.64 -9.28 3.78
CA ILE A 39 -8.98 -9.87 3.71
C ILE A 39 -9.01 -11.06 4.66
N THR A 40 -10.00 -11.13 5.53
CA THR A 40 -10.27 -12.36 6.30
C THR A 40 -11.59 -12.97 5.84
N ILE A 41 -11.58 -14.23 5.42
CA ILE A 41 -12.78 -14.98 5.03
C ILE A 41 -13.18 -15.92 6.18
N LYS A 42 -14.48 -15.96 6.50
CA LYS A 42 -15.09 -16.79 7.54
C LYS A 42 -16.42 -17.38 7.05
N ASN A 43 -16.91 -18.40 7.75
CA ASN A 43 -18.24 -19.00 7.52
C ASN A 43 -18.49 -19.37 6.05
N LEU A 44 -17.46 -19.88 5.35
CA LEU A 44 -17.56 -20.28 3.96
C LEU A 44 -18.51 -21.48 3.81
N THR A 45 -19.46 -21.36 2.90
CA THR A 45 -20.44 -22.38 2.52
C THR A 45 -20.52 -22.51 1.00
N ASP A 46 -21.34 -23.42 0.49
CA ASP A 46 -21.64 -23.55 -0.94
C ASP A 46 -22.43 -22.36 -1.52
N LYS A 47 -22.91 -21.44 -0.66
CA LYS A 47 -23.78 -20.32 -1.05
C LYS A 47 -23.20 -18.94 -0.74
N SER A 48 -22.36 -18.83 0.27
CA SER A 48 -21.83 -17.54 0.72
C SER A 48 -20.64 -17.70 1.66
N PHE A 49 -19.97 -16.59 1.92
CA PHE A 49 -19.03 -16.43 3.03
C PHE A 49 -19.12 -15.02 3.62
N ASP A 50 -18.68 -14.87 4.86
CA ASP A 50 -18.48 -13.58 5.49
C ASP A 50 -17.03 -13.14 5.30
N PHE A 51 -16.80 -11.85 5.09
CA PHE A 51 -15.46 -11.29 5.00
C PHE A 51 -15.32 -9.99 5.77
N SER A 52 -14.08 -9.71 6.15
CA SER A 52 -13.64 -8.41 6.65
C SER A 52 -12.43 -7.95 5.86
N PHE A 53 -12.46 -6.73 5.35
CA PHE A 53 -11.34 -6.08 4.66
C PHE A 53 -10.77 -4.95 5.53
N ASN A 54 -9.45 -4.83 5.53
CA ASN A 54 -8.72 -3.67 6.05
C ASN A 54 -7.62 -3.29 5.06
N GLY A 55 -7.70 -2.08 4.49
CA GLY A 55 -6.79 -1.61 3.45
C GLY A 55 -6.09 -0.31 3.82
N PHE A 56 -4.91 -0.09 3.24
CA PHE A 56 -4.09 1.08 3.47
C PHE A 56 -3.50 1.66 2.18
N TYR A 57 -3.36 2.99 2.17
CA TYR A 57 -2.63 3.76 1.18
C TYR A 57 -1.85 4.85 1.92
N GLY A 58 -0.58 4.58 2.23
CA GLY A 58 0.16 5.36 3.23
C GLY A 58 -0.57 5.34 4.58
N ALA A 59 -0.96 6.51 5.08
CA ALA A 59 -1.76 6.67 6.31
C ALA A 59 -3.28 6.78 6.06
N ASN A 60 -3.74 6.76 4.80
CA ASN A 60 -5.16 6.56 4.54
C ASN A 60 -5.50 5.10 4.80
N SER A 61 -6.67 4.84 5.38
CA SER A 61 -7.15 3.49 5.63
C SER A 61 -8.64 3.35 5.33
N GLY A 62 -9.10 2.12 5.25
CA GLY A 62 -10.52 1.80 5.04
C GLY A 62 -10.81 0.38 5.48
N THR A 63 -12.01 0.17 6.02
CA THR A 63 -12.47 -1.15 6.44
C THR A 63 -13.87 -1.40 5.93
N ILE A 64 -14.15 -2.62 5.49
CA ILE A 64 -15.52 -3.03 5.18
C ILE A 64 -15.73 -4.49 5.56
N ASP A 65 -16.89 -4.77 6.13
CA ASP A 65 -17.36 -6.11 6.42
C ASP A 65 -18.57 -6.42 5.53
N GLY A 66 -18.72 -7.68 5.13
CA GLY A 66 -19.85 -8.07 4.31
C GLY A 66 -20.01 -9.57 4.19
N THR A 67 -21.09 -9.97 3.52
CA THR A 67 -21.34 -11.35 3.12
C THR A 67 -21.34 -11.39 1.60
N ALA A 68 -20.41 -12.14 1.01
CA ALA A 68 -20.37 -12.38 -0.43
C ALA A 68 -21.19 -13.63 -0.77
N VAL A 69 -21.92 -13.59 -1.88
CA VAL A 69 -22.78 -14.68 -2.35
C VAL A 69 -22.09 -15.43 -3.48
N MET A 70 -21.98 -16.75 -3.37
CA MET A 70 -21.41 -17.60 -4.41
C MET A 70 -22.27 -17.52 -5.68
N THR A 71 -21.66 -17.11 -6.79
CA THR A 71 -22.31 -17.01 -8.11
C THR A 71 -21.91 -18.15 -9.03
N ASP A 72 -20.71 -18.70 -8.82
CA ASP A 72 -20.18 -19.89 -9.48
C ASP A 72 -19.34 -20.70 -8.48
N LYS A 73 -18.82 -21.85 -8.91
CA LYS A 73 -18.01 -22.75 -8.07
C LYS A 73 -16.83 -22.03 -7.39
N ASN A 74 -16.19 -21.09 -8.06
CA ASN A 74 -15.00 -20.41 -7.59
C ASN A 74 -15.15 -18.89 -7.61
N LYS A 75 -16.39 -18.40 -7.61
CA LYS A 75 -16.68 -16.97 -7.64
C LYS A 75 -17.76 -16.61 -6.64
N ALA A 76 -17.59 -15.47 -5.99
CA ALA A 76 -18.63 -14.85 -5.20
C ALA A 76 -18.71 -13.35 -5.48
N GLU A 77 -19.86 -12.76 -5.21
CA GLU A 77 -20.09 -11.33 -5.40
C GLU A 77 -20.61 -10.69 -4.11
N PHE A 78 -20.12 -9.49 -3.84
CA PHE A 78 -20.63 -8.60 -2.80
C PHE A 78 -21.10 -7.30 -3.44
N LYS A 79 -22.29 -6.82 -3.07
CA LYS A 79 -22.79 -5.52 -3.50
C LYS A 79 -22.97 -4.64 -2.28
N TYR A 80 -22.38 -3.46 -2.32
CA TYR A 80 -22.55 -2.42 -1.32
C TYR A 80 -23.28 -1.21 -1.92
N VAL A 81 -24.24 -0.68 -1.16
CA VAL A 81 -24.94 0.57 -1.46
C VAL A 81 -24.87 1.40 -0.17
N PRO A 82 -24.26 2.61 -0.19
CA PRO A 82 -24.19 3.45 1.00
C PRO A 82 -25.60 3.87 1.45
N GLU A 83 -25.82 3.92 2.77
CA GLU A 83 -27.13 4.30 3.33
C GLU A 83 -27.56 5.73 2.99
N TYR A 84 -26.60 6.61 2.69
CA TYR A 84 -26.83 8.03 2.44
C TYR A 84 -27.01 8.39 0.96
N ASP A 85 -26.67 7.49 0.04
CA ASP A 85 -26.81 7.71 -1.41
C ASP A 85 -27.03 6.39 -2.15
N GLU A 86 -28.30 6.06 -2.40
CA GLU A 86 -28.70 4.86 -3.14
C GLU A 86 -28.31 4.87 -4.63
N THR A 87 -27.85 6.01 -5.16
CA THR A 87 -27.43 6.14 -6.55
C THR A 87 -26.00 5.68 -6.77
N VAL A 88 -25.21 5.61 -5.69
CA VAL A 88 -23.83 5.14 -5.70
C VAL A 88 -23.81 3.71 -5.17
N PHE A 89 -23.02 2.84 -5.79
CA PHE A 89 -22.86 1.46 -5.33
C PHE A 89 -21.51 0.91 -5.79
N ALA A 90 -21.08 -0.18 -5.17
CA ALA A 90 -19.95 -0.99 -5.61
C ALA A 90 -20.39 -2.45 -5.69
N LYS A 91 -19.94 -3.15 -6.72
CA LYS A 91 -20.10 -4.60 -6.86
C LYS A 91 -18.72 -5.23 -7.02
N VAL A 92 -18.35 -6.06 -6.07
CA VAL A 92 -17.04 -6.68 -5.94
C VAL A 92 -17.16 -8.18 -6.21
N GLU A 93 -16.30 -8.72 -7.08
CA GLU A 93 -16.16 -10.15 -7.34
C GLU A 93 -14.93 -10.70 -6.62
N PHE A 94 -15.10 -11.83 -5.94
CA PHE A 94 -14.04 -12.63 -5.36
C PHE A 94 -13.85 -13.87 -6.24
N VAL A 95 -12.65 -14.08 -6.77
CA VAL A 95 -12.31 -15.23 -7.60
C VAL A 95 -11.29 -16.08 -6.85
N PHE A 96 -11.71 -17.30 -6.53
CA PHE A 96 -10.89 -18.29 -5.84
C PHE A 96 -10.02 -19.05 -6.85
N GLU A 97 -8.71 -18.91 -6.70
CA GLU A 97 -7.70 -19.69 -7.39
C GLU A 97 -6.88 -20.50 -6.38
N LYS A 98 -6.27 -21.60 -6.83
CA LYS A 98 -5.70 -22.62 -5.95
C LYS A 98 -4.84 -22.05 -4.79
N ASP A 99 -4.01 -21.06 -5.09
CA ASP A 99 -3.07 -20.45 -4.13
C ASP A 99 -3.23 -18.91 -4.04
N SER A 100 -4.32 -18.37 -4.59
CA SER A 100 -4.54 -16.94 -4.77
C SER A 100 -6.03 -16.58 -4.67
N LEU A 101 -6.30 -15.39 -4.12
CA LEU A 101 -7.62 -14.78 -4.11
C LEU A 101 -7.54 -13.49 -4.92
N LEU A 102 -8.26 -13.43 -6.04
CA LEU A 102 -8.37 -12.22 -6.84
C LEU A 102 -9.65 -11.49 -6.47
N ILE A 103 -9.56 -10.18 -6.24
CA ILE A 103 -10.71 -9.32 -5.96
C ILE A 103 -10.78 -8.24 -7.04
N ASN A 104 -11.95 -8.09 -7.66
CA ASN A 104 -12.19 -7.14 -8.75
C ASN A 104 -13.43 -6.29 -8.45
N LEU A 105 -13.40 -4.99 -8.76
CA LEU A 105 -14.59 -4.17 -8.87
C LEU A 105 -15.20 -4.43 -10.26
N ILE A 106 -16.35 -5.09 -10.29
CA ILE A 106 -16.99 -5.49 -11.56
C ILE A 106 -18.09 -4.52 -12.00
N GLU A 107 -18.59 -3.68 -11.09
CA GLU A 107 -19.59 -2.66 -11.39
C GLU A 107 -19.59 -1.57 -10.31
N GLY A 108 -19.97 -0.34 -10.66
CA GLY A 108 -20.08 0.77 -9.71
C GLY A 108 -18.77 1.52 -9.49
N ASP A 109 -18.58 2.07 -8.29
CA ASP A 109 -17.46 2.93 -7.91
C ASP A 109 -16.91 2.53 -6.53
N GLU A 110 -15.59 2.35 -6.43
CA GLU A 110 -14.85 2.02 -5.20
C GLU A 110 -15.11 3.02 -4.07
N SER A 111 -15.38 4.30 -4.38
CA SER A 111 -15.74 5.31 -3.38
C SER A 111 -17.02 4.97 -2.61
N ALA A 112 -17.90 4.14 -3.17
CA ALA A 112 -19.08 3.64 -2.48
C ALA A 112 -18.70 2.86 -1.21
N LEU A 113 -17.55 2.18 -1.20
CA LEU A 113 -17.11 1.32 -0.09
C LEU A 113 -16.66 2.14 1.14
N GLY A 114 -16.59 3.47 1.04
CA GLY A 114 -16.31 4.36 2.17
C GLY A 114 -14.85 4.35 2.62
N PHE A 115 -13.93 3.93 1.76
CA PHE A 115 -12.51 3.90 2.09
C PHE A 115 -11.86 5.30 2.07
N GLY A 116 -10.74 5.43 2.78
CA GLY A 116 -9.86 6.59 2.65
C GLY A 116 -9.34 6.78 1.22
N HIS A 117 -8.84 7.98 0.93
CA HIS A 117 -8.39 8.32 -0.42
C HIS A 117 -7.32 7.35 -0.95
N ASN A 118 -7.54 6.84 -2.16
CA ASN A 118 -6.71 5.83 -2.84
C ASN A 118 -6.56 4.47 -2.13
N VAL A 119 -7.38 4.20 -1.12
CA VAL A 119 -7.50 2.85 -0.57
C VAL A 119 -8.49 2.11 -1.45
N PHE A 120 -8.05 0.97 -1.99
CA PHE A 120 -8.87 0.13 -2.85
C PHE A 120 -8.99 -1.28 -2.27
N ILE A 121 -10.03 -2.05 -2.59
CA ILE A 121 -10.14 -3.47 -2.22
C ILE A 121 -9.62 -4.40 -3.32
N GLU A 122 -9.60 -3.92 -4.56
CA GLU A 122 -9.10 -4.67 -5.71
C GLU A 122 -7.65 -5.15 -5.55
N GLY A 123 -7.36 -6.31 -6.14
CA GLY A 123 -6.01 -6.84 -6.24
C GLY A 123 -5.91 -8.35 -6.02
N GLU A 124 -4.67 -8.82 -6.02
CA GLU A 124 -4.32 -10.20 -5.73
C GLU A 124 -3.94 -10.36 -4.27
N TYR A 125 -4.43 -11.45 -3.66
CA TYR A 125 -4.15 -11.78 -2.27
C TYR A 125 -3.61 -13.20 -2.14
N THR A 126 -2.75 -13.41 -1.16
CA THR A 126 -2.15 -14.71 -0.84
C THR A 126 -2.20 -14.99 0.66
N LYS A 127 -2.24 -16.27 1.02
CA LYS A 127 -2.01 -16.73 2.40
C LYS A 127 -0.53 -16.83 2.78
N SER A 128 0.36 -16.80 1.79
CA SER A 128 1.80 -16.84 1.99
C SER A 128 2.33 -15.45 2.38
N GLU A 129 3.66 -15.34 2.54
CA GLU A 129 4.30 -14.03 2.67
C GLU A 129 4.01 -13.19 1.40
N PRO A 130 3.46 -11.97 1.52
CA PRO A 130 3.20 -11.12 0.38
C PRO A 130 4.48 -10.67 -0.31
N ILE A 131 4.42 -10.57 -1.63
CA ILE A 131 5.53 -10.05 -2.45
C ILE A 131 5.29 -8.55 -2.66
N TYR A 132 6.24 -7.73 -2.21
CA TYR A 132 6.24 -6.29 -2.46
C TYR A 132 7.17 -5.91 -3.60
N LEU A 133 6.67 -5.09 -4.52
CA LEU A 133 7.40 -4.62 -5.70
C LEU A 133 8.62 -3.74 -5.35
N ASP A 134 8.62 -3.20 -4.13
CA ASP A 134 9.62 -2.29 -3.56
C ASP A 134 10.31 -2.88 -2.31
N ALA A 135 10.27 -4.21 -2.11
CA ALA A 135 10.81 -4.87 -0.91
C ALA A 135 12.28 -4.56 -0.58
N ASN A 136 13.08 -4.08 -1.55
CA ASN A 136 14.49 -3.74 -1.37
C ASN A 136 14.79 -2.23 -1.56
N ILE A 137 13.77 -1.38 -1.54
CA ILE A 137 13.90 0.05 -1.88
C ILE A 137 14.93 0.77 -1.01
N ILE A 138 15.02 0.44 0.28
CA ILE A 138 16.02 1.04 1.18
C ILE A 138 17.45 0.80 0.67
N ASN A 139 17.78 -0.42 0.23
CA ASN A 139 19.12 -0.71 -0.28
C ASN A 139 19.32 -0.20 -1.72
N GLU A 140 18.25 0.01 -2.49
CA GLU A 140 18.35 0.68 -3.79
C GLU A 140 18.70 2.16 -3.64
N ILE A 141 18.09 2.83 -2.66
CA ILE A 141 18.30 4.27 -2.40
C ILE A 141 19.56 4.51 -1.56
N LEU A 142 19.81 3.66 -0.56
CA LEU A 142 20.89 3.74 0.41
C LEU A 142 21.76 2.48 0.36
N PRO A 143 22.60 2.29 -0.68
CA PRO A 143 23.21 0.99 -0.98
C PRO A 143 24.36 0.57 -0.06
N THR A 144 24.92 1.48 0.74
CA THR A 144 26.05 1.19 1.61
C THR A 144 25.84 1.73 3.02
N ASP A 145 26.42 1.05 4.01
CA ASP A 145 26.40 1.52 5.40
C ASP A 145 27.11 2.88 5.56
N GLU A 146 28.09 3.18 4.71
CA GLU A 146 28.73 4.49 4.66
C GLU A 146 27.74 5.60 4.29
N ILE A 147 26.89 5.38 3.27
CA ILE A 147 25.85 6.35 2.88
C ILE A 147 24.81 6.49 3.99
N LYS A 148 24.36 5.37 4.57
CA LYS A 148 23.39 5.37 5.68
C LYS A 148 23.93 6.18 6.86
N GLU A 149 25.18 5.96 7.25
CA GLU A 149 25.80 6.66 8.39
C GLU A 149 26.05 8.15 8.11
N LYS A 150 26.47 8.51 6.88
CA LYS A 150 26.62 9.92 6.48
C LYS A 150 25.30 10.67 6.59
N ILE A 151 24.20 10.08 6.09
CA ILE A 151 22.88 10.70 6.16
C ILE A 151 22.38 10.73 7.60
N ARG A 152 22.56 9.65 8.38
CA ARG A 152 22.20 9.59 9.80
C ARG A 152 22.90 10.68 10.61
N THR A 153 24.19 10.89 10.38
CA THR A 153 24.95 11.98 11.02
C THR A 153 24.38 13.37 10.64
N LEU A 154 24.05 13.56 9.37
CA LEU A 154 23.47 14.81 8.86
C LEU A 154 22.09 15.09 9.47
N LEU A 155 21.19 14.10 9.50
CA LEU A 155 19.81 14.26 9.94
C LEU A 155 19.67 14.21 11.47
N GLY A 156 20.48 13.40 12.14
CA GLY A 156 20.20 12.90 13.48
C GLY A 156 19.30 11.65 13.42
N ASP A 157 19.33 10.83 14.47
CA ASP A 157 18.69 9.51 14.49
C ASP A 157 17.17 9.59 14.22
N ASP A 158 16.44 10.43 14.95
CA ASP A 158 14.97 10.50 14.82
C ASP A 158 14.53 10.85 13.39
N VAL A 159 15.14 11.88 12.80
CA VAL A 159 14.81 12.34 11.44
C VAL A 159 15.27 11.33 10.39
N TYR A 160 16.38 10.64 10.64
CA TYR A 160 16.85 9.56 9.77
C TYR A 160 15.85 8.39 9.74
N GLU A 161 15.37 7.95 10.89
CA GLU A 161 14.38 6.87 10.96
C GLU A 161 13.06 7.27 10.29
N GLN A 162 12.61 8.52 10.46
CA GLN A 162 11.43 9.03 9.72
C GLN A 162 11.67 9.10 8.21
N MET A 163 12.85 9.53 7.77
CA MET A 163 13.21 9.50 6.34
C MET A 163 13.17 8.08 5.78
N VAL A 164 13.74 7.11 6.50
CA VAL A 164 13.72 5.68 6.12
C VAL A 164 12.28 5.17 6.03
N PHE A 165 11.44 5.50 7.01
CA PHE A 165 10.01 5.16 6.99
C PHE A 165 9.30 5.72 5.75
N VAL A 166 9.57 6.98 5.37
CA VAL A 166 9.03 7.58 4.14
C VAL A 166 9.56 6.89 2.88
N ILE A 167 10.80 6.40 2.86
CA ILE A 167 11.34 5.65 1.71
C ILE A 167 10.67 4.29 1.59
N GLU A 168 10.43 3.61 2.70
CA GLU A 168 9.87 2.26 2.75
C GLU A 168 8.36 2.22 2.49
N TYR A 169 7.60 3.13 3.11
CA TYR A 169 6.12 3.10 3.10
C TYR A 169 5.50 4.26 2.31
N GLY A 170 6.31 5.14 1.71
CA GLY A 170 5.83 6.28 0.95
C GLY A 170 5.47 5.96 -0.49
N ILE A 171 4.59 6.79 -1.08
CA ILE A 171 4.37 6.78 -2.52
C ILE A 171 5.54 7.47 -3.18
N ARG A 172 6.29 6.73 -3.99
CA ARG A 172 7.44 7.23 -4.73
C ARG A 172 7.02 8.04 -5.94
N TYR A 173 7.67 9.18 -6.15
CA TYR A 173 7.59 9.99 -7.36
C TYR A 173 8.89 9.93 -8.13
N LYS A 174 8.80 9.92 -9.46
CA LYS A 174 9.98 10.05 -10.32
C LYS A 174 10.23 11.52 -10.59
N VAL A 175 11.28 12.06 -9.99
CA VAL A 175 11.74 13.43 -10.19
C VAL A 175 13.14 13.39 -10.77
N ASP A 176 13.32 13.95 -11.96
CA ASP A 176 14.61 13.96 -12.64
C ASP A 176 15.66 14.70 -11.80
N GLY A 177 16.80 14.04 -11.58
CA GLY A 177 17.92 14.60 -10.82
C GLY A 177 17.84 14.41 -9.31
N LEU A 178 16.80 13.76 -8.78
CA LEU A 178 16.76 13.31 -7.38
C LEU A 178 17.07 11.81 -7.29
N THR A 179 17.70 11.40 -6.18
CA THR A 179 17.90 9.98 -5.84
C THR A 179 16.57 9.34 -5.42
N TYR A 180 15.79 10.06 -4.61
CA TYR A 180 14.47 9.65 -4.18
C TYR A 180 13.56 10.87 -4.01
N SER A 181 12.27 10.67 -4.27
CA SER A 181 11.20 11.59 -3.91
C SER A 181 10.00 10.75 -3.51
N GLY A 182 9.40 11.04 -2.37
CA GLY A 182 8.24 10.30 -1.91
C GLY A 182 7.53 10.92 -0.73
N PHE A 183 6.32 10.43 -0.47
CA PHE A 183 5.41 11.01 0.50
C PHE A 183 4.47 9.96 1.08
N ILE A 184 4.24 9.99 2.40
CA ILE A 184 3.23 9.21 3.08
C ILE A 184 1.90 9.94 2.95
N SER A 185 1.05 9.49 2.01
CA SER A 185 -0.28 10.07 1.83
C SER A 185 -1.10 9.98 3.12
N GLY A 186 -1.83 11.05 3.46
CA GLY A 186 -2.62 11.12 4.70
C GLY A 186 -1.82 11.49 5.96
N ALA A 187 -0.50 11.26 6.03
CA ALA A 187 0.32 11.60 7.20
C ALA A 187 0.92 13.01 7.12
N GLY A 188 1.15 13.53 5.91
CA GLY A 188 1.83 14.81 5.76
C GLY A 188 3.35 14.72 5.91
N GLU A 189 3.93 13.55 5.64
CA GLU A 189 5.37 13.28 5.77
C GLU A 189 5.97 13.02 4.39
N GLY A 190 7.09 13.65 4.07
CA GLY A 190 7.72 13.54 2.75
C GLY A 190 9.20 13.84 2.73
N VAL A 191 9.87 13.28 1.72
CA VAL A 191 11.30 13.40 1.49
C VAL A 191 11.57 13.60 0.01
N ASP A 192 12.34 14.64 -0.30
CA ASP A 192 13.12 14.74 -1.53
C ASP A 192 14.61 14.60 -1.18
N LEU A 193 15.26 13.58 -1.74
CA LEU A 193 16.63 13.21 -1.43
C LEU A 193 17.49 13.23 -2.70
N LEU A 194 18.59 13.96 -2.64
CA LEU A 194 19.68 13.88 -3.60
C LEU A 194 20.97 13.53 -2.86
N ILE A 195 21.60 12.45 -3.31
CA ILE A 195 22.93 12.03 -2.87
C ILE A 195 23.86 12.11 -4.08
N ASN A 196 24.93 12.88 -3.96
CA ASN A 196 26.05 12.86 -4.90
C ASN A 196 27.37 12.61 -4.15
N ASP A 197 28.50 12.56 -4.88
CA ASP A 197 29.79 12.10 -4.36
C ASP A 197 30.22 12.77 -3.05
N ASN A 198 29.90 14.06 -2.86
CA ASN A 198 30.33 14.83 -1.69
C ASN A 198 29.17 15.46 -0.91
N ASN A 199 28.02 15.68 -1.56
CA ASN A 199 26.92 16.46 -0.99
C ASN A 199 25.64 15.63 -0.88
N ILE A 200 24.98 15.78 0.25
CA ILE A 200 23.65 15.27 0.54
C ILE A 200 22.71 16.47 0.64
N TYR A 201 21.55 16.35 0.01
CA TYR A 201 20.43 17.28 0.17
C TYR A 201 19.21 16.45 0.50
N CYS A 202 18.71 16.60 1.72
CA CYS A 202 17.45 16.00 2.15
C CYS A 202 16.48 17.12 2.49
N LEU A 203 15.49 17.33 1.61
CA LEU A 203 14.38 18.22 1.90
C LEU A 203 13.26 17.39 2.51
N GLY A 204 13.16 17.47 3.84
CA GLY A 204 12.12 16.80 4.62
C GLY A 204 10.92 17.71 4.85
N TYR A 205 9.74 17.09 4.95
CA TYR A 205 8.52 17.74 5.41
C TYR A 205 7.82 16.82 6.41
N GLY A 206 7.54 17.32 7.61
CA GLY A 206 6.90 16.54 8.66
C GLY A 206 7.78 15.44 9.30
N LEU A 207 9.10 15.44 9.06
CA LEU A 207 10.00 14.39 9.56
C LEU A 207 10.42 14.56 11.02
N ASP A 208 10.05 15.67 11.66
CA ASP A 208 10.40 15.93 13.05
C ASP A 208 9.25 16.55 13.85
N ALA A 209 9.46 16.66 15.16
CA ALA A 209 8.46 17.12 16.11
C ALA A 209 8.14 18.62 15.99
N ASP A 210 8.86 19.40 15.17
CA ASP A 210 8.62 20.83 15.00
C ASP A 210 7.42 21.12 14.06
N GLY A 211 6.71 20.07 13.67
CA GLY A 211 5.46 20.13 12.92
C GLY A 211 5.66 20.17 11.40
N PHE A 212 4.64 20.66 10.71
CA PHE A 212 4.58 20.69 9.24
C PHE A 212 5.43 21.81 8.63
N VAL A 213 6.73 21.76 8.85
CA VAL A 213 7.73 22.70 8.33
C VAL A 213 8.65 21.96 7.36
N TYR A 214 8.97 22.58 6.23
CA TYR A 214 10.01 22.06 5.35
C TYR A 214 11.36 22.33 5.96
N LYS A 215 12.24 21.33 5.96
CA LYS A 215 13.62 21.48 6.42
C LYS A 215 14.57 20.90 5.38
N LEU A 216 15.49 21.72 4.90
CA LEU A 216 16.60 21.27 4.08
C LEU A 216 17.78 20.92 4.98
N TYR A 217 18.16 19.65 5.00
CA TYR A 217 19.39 19.18 5.60
C TYR A 217 20.45 19.03 4.51
N THR A 218 21.61 19.65 4.69
CA THR A 218 22.71 19.52 3.74
C THR A 218 24.08 19.68 4.38
N ASN A 219 25.09 19.07 3.78
CA ASN A 219 26.51 19.34 4.06
C ASN A 219 27.17 20.22 2.99
N ASP A 220 26.39 20.76 2.04
CA ASP A 220 26.90 21.71 1.05
C ASP A 220 26.86 23.15 1.59
N GLN A 221 28.04 23.71 1.82
CA GLN A 221 28.22 25.08 2.30
C GLN A 221 27.56 26.12 1.38
N ASP A 222 27.46 25.86 0.06
CA ASP A 222 26.86 26.81 -0.87
C ASP A 222 25.35 26.92 -0.69
N TYR A 223 24.71 25.91 -0.09
CA TYR A 223 23.26 25.82 0.11
C TYR A 223 22.85 25.81 1.59
N LYS A 224 23.75 26.17 2.51
CA LYS A 224 23.48 26.20 3.94
C LYS A 224 22.29 27.08 4.36
N ASP A 225 21.95 28.11 3.57
CA ASP A 225 20.90 29.10 3.88
C ASP A 225 19.98 29.38 2.68
N LYS A 226 19.99 28.51 1.65
CA LYS A 226 19.18 28.70 0.44
C LYS A 226 18.76 27.38 -0.19
N LEU A 227 17.56 27.32 -0.75
CA LEU A 227 17.06 26.13 -1.42
C LEU A 227 17.79 25.92 -2.77
N PRO A 228 18.35 24.73 -3.04
CA PRO A 228 18.91 24.43 -4.35
C PRO A 228 17.86 24.52 -5.47
N PRO A 229 18.23 24.97 -6.69
CA PRO A 229 17.26 25.17 -7.77
C PRO A 229 16.63 23.88 -8.31
N PHE A 230 17.25 22.73 -8.02
CA PHE A 230 16.72 21.40 -8.36
C PHE A 230 15.70 20.88 -7.34
N MET A 231 15.56 21.53 -6.19
CA MET A 231 14.50 21.25 -5.22
C MET A 231 13.38 22.28 -5.37
N LYS A 232 12.14 21.82 -5.25
CA LYS A 232 10.96 22.66 -5.42
C LYS A 232 9.98 22.44 -4.27
N ILE A 233 9.38 23.52 -3.82
CA ILE A 233 8.26 23.49 -2.87
C ILE A 233 7.09 24.18 -3.57
N GLU A 234 6.02 23.43 -3.82
CA GLU A 234 4.86 23.94 -4.57
C GLU A 234 3.78 24.56 -3.66
N ARG A 235 3.96 24.50 -2.34
CA ARG A 235 3.01 25.06 -1.38
C ARG A 235 3.21 26.57 -1.21
N PRO A 236 2.19 27.41 -1.40
CA PRO A 236 2.34 28.87 -1.38
C PRO A 236 2.64 29.45 0.01
N ASP A 237 2.26 28.77 1.08
CA ASP A 237 2.38 29.19 2.48
C ASP A 237 3.46 28.43 3.27
N TYR A 238 4.43 27.85 2.56
CA TYR A 238 5.46 27.03 3.18
C TYR A 238 6.34 27.83 4.15
N LYS A 239 6.75 27.17 5.23
CA LYS A 239 7.89 27.56 6.05
C LYS A 239 9.06 26.65 5.71
N LEU A 240 10.23 27.24 5.48
CA LEU A 240 11.46 26.52 5.21
C LEU A 240 12.53 26.90 6.23
N GLN A 241 13.17 25.88 6.77
CA GLN A 241 14.36 26.00 7.61
C GLN A 241 15.54 25.28 6.96
N PHE A 242 16.73 25.70 7.35
CA PHE A 242 17.97 25.12 6.85
C PHE A 242 18.76 24.52 8.01
N VAL A 243 19.25 23.31 7.80
CA VAL A 243 20.13 22.59 8.73
C VAL A 243 21.39 22.23 7.98
N TYR A 244 22.47 22.94 8.27
CA TYR A 244 23.77 22.68 7.71
C TYR A 244 24.66 21.94 8.71
N LYS A 245 25.24 20.81 8.29
CA LYS A 245 26.30 20.11 9.03
C LYS A 245 27.43 19.74 8.06
N PRO A 246 28.66 20.23 8.27
CA PRO A 246 29.80 19.95 7.40
C PRO A 246 30.20 18.47 7.39
#